data_AF-A0A4U0VVR6-F1
#
_entry.id   AF-A0A4U0VVR6-F1
#
_cell.length_a   1.000
_cell.length_b   1.000
_cell.length_c   1.000
_cell.angle_alpha   90.00
_cell.angle_beta   90.00
_cell.angle_gamma   90.00
#
_symmetry.space_group_name_H-M   'P 1'
#
loop_
_entity.id
_entity.type
_entity.pdbx_description
1 polymer ?
#
loop_
_entity_poly.entity_id
_entity_poly.type
_entity_poly.pdbx_seq_one_letter_code
_entity_poly.pdbx_strand_id
1 'polypeptide(L)'
;MNEYLGALQLYGYDVPLRPYEQWKEEARKYVEEPSAKGGEEFALLPLYHMITTSLPASTRAPELADSNAAAALRADHASLTSSVSASTAVDRSAGAAVTPEIVGVYLAYLVALGFMPAPPQANDVEGADGTEDGGERRTLPKVEIGKEQKEALRSVGGRGGSS
;
A
#
# COMPACT_ATOMS: atom_id res chain seq x y z
N MET A 1 -14.00 1.22 8.66
CA MET A 1 -14.19 0.19 7.64
C MET A 1 -12.90 0.13 6.83
N ASN A 2 -12.37 -1.04 6.49
CA ASN A 2 -11.02 -1.17 5.91
C ASN A 2 -11.01 -0.79 4.42
N GLU A 3 -11.21 0.49 4.12
CA GLU A 3 -11.36 1.03 2.75
C GLU A 3 -10.14 0.79 1.86
N TYR A 4 -8.97 0.50 2.44
CA TYR A 4 -7.76 0.13 1.72
C TYR A 4 -7.72 -1.35 1.32
N LEU A 5 -8.47 -2.24 1.98
CA LEU A 5 -8.54 -3.66 1.62
C LEU A 5 -9.34 -3.80 0.32
N GLY A 6 -8.64 -4.06 -0.77
CA GLY A 6 -9.21 -4.09 -2.13
C GLY A 6 -8.82 -2.91 -3.00
N ALA A 7 -8.06 -1.93 -2.49
CA ALA A 7 -7.61 -0.77 -3.27
C ALA A 7 -6.79 -1.15 -4.51
N LEU A 8 -6.07 -2.29 -4.49
CA LEU A 8 -5.35 -2.80 -5.66
C LEU A 8 -6.29 -3.07 -6.85
N GLN A 9 -7.52 -3.51 -6.59
CA GLN A 9 -8.51 -3.79 -7.63
C GLN A 9 -8.97 -2.50 -8.34
N LEU A 10 -9.04 -1.38 -7.60
CA LEU A 10 -9.34 -0.06 -8.18
C LEU A 10 -8.28 0.37 -9.20
N TYR A 11 -7.04 -0.08 -9.04
CA TYR A 11 -5.92 0.21 -9.94
C TYR A 11 -5.68 -0.88 -11.01
N GLY A 12 -6.63 -1.81 -11.19
CA GLY A 12 -6.60 -2.79 -12.29
C GLY A 12 -5.82 -4.08 -12.02
N TYR A 13 -5.45 -4.35 -10.77
CA TYR A 13 -4.93 -5.67 -10.37
C TYR A 13 -6.09 -6.64 -10.10
N ASP A 14 -5.98 -7.88 -10.60
CA ASP A 14 -6.97 -8.93 -10.36
C ASP A 14 -6.76 -9.56 -8.97
N VAL A 15 -7.17 -8.81 -7.93
CA VAL A 15 -7.07 -9.23 -6.53
C VAL A 15 -8.40 -8.93 -5.85
N PRO A 16 -9.43 -9.78 -6.05
CA PRO A 16 -10.74 -9.55 -5.47
C PRO A 16 -10.69 -9.64 -3.93
N LEU A 17 -11.51 -8.85 -3.26
CA LEU A 17 -11.68 -8.97 -1.82
C LEU A 17 -12.36 -10.31 -1.49
N ARG A 18 -11.78 -11.07 -0.55
CA ARG A 18 -12.24 -12.40 -0.16
C ARG A 18 -12.41 -12.49 1.36
N PRO A 19 -13.33 -13.33 1.87
CA PRO A 19 -13.37 -13.67 3.29
C PRO A 19 -12.03 -14.22 3.76
N TYR A 20 -11.60 -13.83 4.97
CA TYR A 20 -10.29 -14.15 5.51
C TYR A 20 -9.98 -15.66 5.50
N GLU A 21 -10.92 -16.51 5.91
CA GLU A 21 -10.70 -17.97 5.95
C GLU A 21 -10.47 -18.55 4.54
N GLN A 22 -11.19 -18.07 3.53
CA GLN A 22 -11.00 -18.51 2.14
C GLN A 22 -9.61 -18.10 1.62
N TRP A 23 -9.24 -16.83 1.81
CA TRP A 23 -7.92 -16.31 1.43
C TRP A 23 -6.79 -17.08 2.14
N LYS A 24 -6.96 -17.38 3.43
CA LYS A 24 -5.99 -18.13 4.25
C LYS A 24 -5.78 -19.54 3.73
N GLU A 25 -6.85 -20.25 3.38
CA GLU A 25 -6.76 -21.59 2.79
C GLU A 25 -6.07 -21.57 1.43
N GLU A 26 -6.43 -20.61 0.56
CA GLU A 26 -5.81 -20.43 -0.76
C GLU A 26 -4.30 -20.11 -0.65
N ALA A 27 -3.93 -19.19 0.24
CA ALA A 27 -2.53 -18.81 0.48
C ALA A 27 -1.69 -19.97 1.07
N ARG A 28 -2.29 -20.77 1.96
CA ARG A 28 -1.66 -21.98 2.51
C ARG A 28 -1.34 -22.98 1.38
N LYS A 29 -2.36 -23.33 0.59
CA LYS A 29 -2.21 -24.30 -0.51
C LYS A 29 -1.17 -23.85 -1.52
N TYR A 30 -1.16 -22.57 -1.87
CA TYR A 30 -0.17 -22.01 -2.80
C TYR A 30 1.30 -22.22 -2.35
N VAL A 31 1.56 -22.18 -1.04
CA VAL A 31 2.91 -22.39 -0.48
C VAL A 31 3.22 -23.89 -0.29
N GLU A 32 2.23 -24.69 0.12
CA GLU A 32 2.37 -26.13 0.35
C GLU A 32 2.45 -26.95 -0.95
N GLU A 33 1.85 -26.47 -2.04
CA GLU A 33 1.83 -27.11 -3.37
C GLU A 33 2.77 -26.36 -4.33
N PRO A 34 4.09 -26.61 -4.29
CA PRO A 34 5.05 -25.90 -5.13
C PRO A 34 4.70 -26.11 -6.60
N SER A 35 4.49 -24.99 -7.31
CA SER A 35 4.20 -25.01 -8.74
C SER A 35 5.42 -25.51 -9.53
N ALA A 36 5.18 -26.12 -10.69
CA ALA A 36 6.25 -26.56 -11.60
C ALA A 36 7.17 -25.42 -12.10
N LYS A 37 6.84 -24.15 -11.81
CA LYS A 37 7.61 -22.96 -12.21
C LYS A 37 8.64 -22.50 -11.16
N GLY A 38 8.56 -22.99 -9.93
CA GLY A 38 9.57 -22.88 -8.87
C GLY A 38 9.94 -21.46 -8.41
N GLY A 39 9.87 -21.21 -7.09
CA GLY A 39 10.66 -20.18 -6.41
C GLY A 39 9.90 -18.98 -5.84
N GLU A 40 8.70 -18.67 -6.33
CA GLU A 40 7.88 -17.55 -5.80
C GLU A 40 7.21 -17.92 -4.48
N GLU A 41 6.85 -19.19 -4.31
CA GLU A 41 6.27 -19.75 -3.08
C GLU A 41 7.19 -19.57 -1.86
N PHE A 42 8.52 -19.60 -2.05
CA PHE A 42 9.47 -19.40 -0.96
C PHE A 42 9.49 -17.97 -0.42
N ALA A 43 9.15 -16.98 -1.25
CA ALA A 43 9.02 -15.59 -0.80
C ALA A 43 7.87 -15.42 0.19
N LEU A 44 6.89 -16.33 0.16
CA LEU A 44 5.71 -16.32 1.02
C LEU A 44 5.85 -17.17 2.29
N LEU A 45 6.98 -17.87 2.50
CA LEU A 45 7.20 -18.64 3.73
C LEU A 45 7.05 -17.82 5.03
N PRO A 46 7.53 -16.57 5.12
CA PRO A 46 7.27 -15.74 6.30
C PRO A 46 5.77 -15.48 6.51
N LEU A 47 5.03 -15.21 5.44
CA LEU A 47 3.58 -14.98 5.49
C LEU A 47 2.83 -16.27 5.87
N TYR A 48 3.25 -17.42 5.33
CA TYR A 48 2.72 -18.73 5.69
C TYR A 48 2.84 -18.99 7.19
N HIS A 49 3.99 -18.66 7.80
CA HIS A 49 4.15 -18.80 9.25
C HIS A 49 3.17 -17.91 10.05
N MET A 50 2.94 -16.68 9.60
CA MET A 50 1.97 -15.77 10.24
C MET A 50 0.53 -16.29 10.11
N ILE A 51 0.17 -16.86 8.96
CA ILE A 51 -1.16 -17.43 8.71
C ILE A 51 -1.41 -18.67 9.58
N THR A 52 -0.41 -19.54 9.74
CA THR A 52 -0.51 -20.78 10.54
C THR A 52 -0.63 -20.53 12.05
N THR A 53 -0.14 -19.38 12.54
CA THR A 53 -0.15 -18.99 13.96
C THR A 53 -1.31 -18.07 14.35
N SER A 54 -2.31 -17.89 13.47
CA SER A 54 -3.46 -16.99 13.62
C SER A 54 -3.13 -15.50 13.48
N LEU A 55 -3.03 -15.05 12.23
CA LEU A 55 -2.73 -13.67 11.83
C LEU A 55 -3.62 -12.60 12.54
N PRO A 56 -4.97 -12.72 12.62
CA PRO A 56 -5.79 -11.69 13.28
C PRO A 56 -5.50 -11.51 14.77
N ALA A 57 -5.03 -12.57 15.44
CA ALA A 57 -4.69 -12.53 16.85
C ALA A 57 -3.29 -11.97 17.09
N SER A 58 -2.36 -12.17 16.14
CA SER A 58 -0.96 -11.75 16.26
C SER A 58 -0.64 -10.41 15.62
N THR A 59 -1.49 -9.90 14.71
CA THR A 59 -1.21 -8.67 13.95
C THR A 59 -2.20 -7.55 14.17
N ARG A 60 -3.31 -7.79 14.89
CA ARG A 60 -4.23 -6.70 15.25
C ARG A 60 -3.56 -5.84 16.30
N ALA A 61 -3.09 -4.67 15.89
CA ALA A 61 -2.62 -3.66 16.82
C ALA A 61 -3.76 -3.28 17.79
N PRO A 62 -3.46 -3.03 19.07
CA PRO A 62 -4.44 -2.47 19.99
C PRO A 62 -4.86 -1.08 19.51
N GLU A 63 -6.13 -0.74 19.70
CA GLU A 63 -6.61 0.63 19.50
C GLU A 63 -5.85 1.57 20.43
N LEU A 64 -5.08 2.49 19.87
CA LEU A 64 -4.25 3.43 20.62
C LEU A 64 -4.99 4.76 20.76
N ALA A 65 -5.16 5.24 21.99
CA ALA A 65 -5.73 6.56 22.24
C ALA A 65 -4.71 7.64 21.82
N ASP A 66 -5.09 8.48 20.86
CA ASP A 66 -4.24 9.53 20.28
C ASP A 66 -4.57 10.95 20.80
N SER A 67 -5.50 11.06 21.74
CA SER A 67 -6.02 12.35 22.26
C SER A 67 -4.94 13.37 22.65
N ASN A 68 -3.86 12.93 23.30
CA ASN A 68 -2.73 13.79 23.68
C ASN A 68 -1.92 14.24 22.46
N ALA A 69 -1.68 13.35 21.49
CA ALA A 69 -0.98 13.69 20.26
C ALA A 69 -1.80 14.68 19.43
N ALA A 70 -3.12 14.44 19.30
CA ALA A 70 -4.03 15.35 18.63
C ALA A 70 -4.09 16.72 19.32
N ALA A 71 -4.11 16.77 20.65
CA ALA A 71 -4.07 18.02 21.41
C ALA A 71 -2.77 18.80 21.18
N ALA A 72 -1.62 18.12 21.21
CA ALA A 72 -0.33 18.74 20.93
C ALA A 72 -0.24 19.31 19.52
N LEU A 73 -0.72 18.57 18.51
CA LEU A 73 -0.73 19.02 17.11
C LEU A 73 -1.63 20.23 16.87
N ARG A 74 -2.78 20.31 17.55
CA ARG A 74 -3.64 21.51 17.51
C ARG A 74 -2.97 22.73 18.14
N ALA A 75 -2.29 22.54 19.26
CA ALA A 75 -1.56 23.63 19.92
C ALA A 75 -0.40 24.14 19.04
N ASP A 76 0.32 23.23 18.40
CA ASP A 76 1.41 23.57 17.47
C ASP A 76 0.88 24.34 16.24
N HIS A 77 -0.24 23.87 15.66
CA HIS A 77 -0.92 24.58 14.57
C HIS A 77 -1.34 26.00 14.96
N ALA A 78 -1.93 26.17 16.14
CA ALA A 78 -2.30 27.48 16.68
C ALA A 78 -1.08 28.40 16.92
N SER A 79 0.05 27.83 17.36
CA SER A 79 1.30 28.57 17.52
C SER A 79 1.90 29.01 16.18
N LEU A 80 1.92 28.10 15.19
CA LEU A 80 2.49 28.36 13.86
C LEU A 80 1.67 29.38 13.06
N THR A 81 0.34 29.37 13.16
CA THR A 81 -0.52 30.40 12.55
C THR A 81 -0.25 31.81 13.11
N SER A 82 0.32 31.91 14.31
CA SER A 82 0.68 33.19 14.93
C SER A 82 2.10 33.68 14.61
N SER A 83 2.98 32.80 14.11
CA SER A 83 4.43 33.08 13.97
C SER A 83 4.99 32.90 12.56
N VAL A 84 4.31 32.15 11.69
CA VAL A 84 4.71 31.87 10.30
C VAL A 84 3.53 32.15 9.37
N SER A 85 3.78 32.39 8.08
CA SER A 85 2.72 32.58 7.07
C SER A 85 1.63 31.50 7.19
N ALA A 86 0.36 31.89 7.22
CA ALA A 86 -0.78 30.98 7.35
C ALA A 86 -0.79 29.84 6.31
N SER A 87 -0.10 30.02 5.19
CA SER A 87 0.08 29.00 4.15
C SER A 87 0.91 27.78 4.57
N THR A 88 1.73 27.86 5.63
CA THR A 88 2.54 26.73 6.11
C THR A 88 1.94 26.02 7.33
N ALA A 89 0.94 26.62 7.97
CA ALA A 89 0.30 26.04 9.15
C ALA A 89 -0.83 25.08 8.71
N VAL A 90 -0.49 23.81 8.58
CA VAL A 90 -1.46 22.73 8.27
C VAL A 90 -1.79 21.97 9.54
N ASP A 91 -3.07 21.87 9.88
CA ASP A 91 -3.51 21.02 10.99
C ASP A 91 -3.40 19.54 10.58
N ARG A 92 -2.65 18.76 11.37
CA ARG A 92 -2.45 17.32 11.18
C ARG A 92 -3.02 16.50 12.34
N SER A 93 -3.78 17.11 13.24
CA SER A 93 -4.31 16.48 14.44
C SER A 93 -5.31 15.36 14.20
N ALA A 94 -5.89 15.28 12.99
CA ALA A 94 -6.74 14.18 12.55
C ALA A 94 -5.95 12.91 12.13
N GLY A 95 -4.62 12.97 12.15
CA GLY A 95 -3.76 11.91 11.65
C GLY A 95 -3.71 11.83 10.13
N ALA A 96 -2.92 10.89 9.62
CA ALA A 96 -2.86 10.56 8.19
C ALA A 96 -3.51 9.18 7.98
N ALA A 97 -4.59 9.15 7.22
CA ALA A 97 -5.24 7.90 6.83
C ALA A 97 -4.60 7.33 5.56
N VAL A 98 -4.54 6.00 5.45
CA VAL A 98 -4.21 5.33 4.19
C VAL A 98 -5.49 5.24 3.37
N THR A 99 -5.74 6.27 2.56
CA THR A 99 -6.85 6.30 1.61
C THR A 99 -6.50 5.53 0.34
N PRO A 100 -7.47 5.12 -0.49
CA PRO A 100 -7.18 4.47 -1.75
C PRO A 100 -6.29 5.30 -2.69
N GLU A 101 -6.37 6.64 -2.65
CA GLU A 101 -5.49 7.54 -3.41
C GLU A 101 -4.04 7.42 -2.96
N ILE A 102 -3.79 7.36 -1.65
CA ILE A 102 -2.46 7.13 -1.08
C ILE A 102 -1.92 5.76 -1.48
N VAL A 103 -2.76 4.73 -1.51
CA VAL A 103 -2.38 3.41 -2.04
C VAL A 103 -1.95 3.50 -3.50
N GLY A 104 -2.62 4.30 -4.33
CA GLY A 104 -2.21 4.56 -5.71
C GLY A 104 -0.80 5.15 -5.83
N VAL A 105 -0.44 6.08 -4.94
CA VAL A 105 0.93 6.65 -4.87
C VAL A 105 1.95 5.57 -4.53
N TYR A 106 1.64 4.70 -3.54
CA TYR A 106 2.53 3.59 -3.19
C TYR A 106 2.71 2.62 -4.35
N LEU A 107 1.63 2.24 -5.04
CA LEU A 107 1.68 1.35 -6.19
C LEU A 107 2.50 1.95 -7.33
N ALA A 108 2.27 3.23 -7.67
CA ALA A 108 3.03 3.91 -8.72
C ALA A 108 4.54 3.95 -8.40
N TYR A 109 4.90 4.18 -7.14
CA TYR A 109 6.29 4.14 -6.69
C TYR A 109 6.90 2.73 -6.84
N LEU A 110 6.20 1.68 -6.38
CA LEU A 110 6.67 0.29 -6.50
C LEU A 110 6.81 -0.17 -7.96
N VAL A 111 5.88 0.22 -8.82
CA VAL A 111 5.96 -0.03 -10.27
C VAL A 111 7.12 0.75 -10.90
N ALA A 112 7.31 2.02 -10.55
CA ALA A 112 8.41 2.84 -11.07
C ALA A 112 9.80 2.29 -10.69
N LEU A 113 9.91 1.61 -9.55
CA LEU A 113 11.12 0.89 -9.13
C LEU A 113 11.31 -0.47 -9.81
N GLY A 114 10.26 -1.01 -10.44
CA GLY A 114 10.25 -2.36 -10.99
C GLY A 114 10.08 -3.46 -9.94
N PHE A 115 9.59 -3.13 -8.75
CA PHE A 115 9.30 -4.10 -7.69
C PHE A 115 8.00 -4.86 -7.96
N MET A 116 7.02 -4.19 -8.58
CA MET A 116 5.76 -4.79 -9.03
C MET A 116 5.58 -4.60 -10.54
N PRO A 117 4.93 -5.55 -11.23
CA PRO A 117 4.49 -5.32 -12.59
C PRO A 117 3.44 -4.21 -12.63
N ALA A 118 3.42 -3.45 -13.73
CA ALA A 118 2.32 -2.54 -14.01
C ALA A 118 0.99 -3.33 -14.12
N PRO A 119 -0.14 -2.75 -13.70
CA PRO A 119 -1.41 -3.47 -13.77
C PRO A 119 -1.74 -3.82 -15.23
N PRO A 120 -2.31 -5.00 -15.52
CA PRO A 120 -2.58 -5.45 -16.89
C PRO A 120 -3.47 -4.51 -17.70
N GLN A 121 -4.31 -3.73 -17.01
CA GLN A 121 -5.26 -2.78 -17.58
C GLN A 121 -4.76 -1.32 -17.52
N ALA A 122 -3.47 -1.09 -17.26
CA ALA A 122 -2.88 0.26 -17.17
C ALA A 122 -2.93 1.05 -18.49
N ASN A 123 -3.17 0.37 -19.61
CA ASN A 123 -2.96 0.88 -20.96
C ASN A 123 -4.23 1.40 -21.65
N ASP A 124 -5.41 1.26 -21.05
CA ASP A 124 -6.69 1.51 -21.76
C ASP A 124 -7.58 2.60 -21.15
N VAL A 125 -7.05 3.48 -20.29
CA VAL A 125 -7.87 4.60 -19.78
C VAL A 125 -7.11 5.93 -19.81
N GLU A 126 -7.00 6.50 -21.02
CA GLU A 126 -6.85 7.95 -21.15
C GLU A 126 -8.17 8.60 -20.70
N GLY A 127 -8.19 9.18 -19.50
CA GLY A 127 -9.33 9.93 -18.97
C GLY A 127 -10.37 9.07 -18.25
N ALA A 128 -10.11 8.75 -16.98
CA ALA A 128 -11.18 8.36 -16.05
C ALA A 128 -11.60 9.59 -15.24
N ASP A 129 -12.25 10.54 -15.90
CA ASP A 129 -13.15 11.47 -15.23
C ASP A 129 -14.50 10.76 -15.14
N GLY A 130 -14.67 9.95 -14.10
CA GLY A 130 -15.95 9.36 -13.68
C GLY A 130 -16.63 8.32 -14.60
N THR A 131 -17.06 7.24 -13.93
CA THR A 131 -18.37 6.54 -14.08
C THR A 131 -18.50 5.27 -14.93
N GLU A 132 -19.41 4.41 -14.43
CA GLU A 132 -20.23 3.40 -15.13
C GLU A 132 -19.72 1.96 -15.28
N ASP A 133 -19.17 1.39 -14.20
CA ASP A 133 -19.51 0.01 -13.80
C ASP A 133 -19.11 -0.26 -12.33
N GLY A 134 -19.95 0.17 -11.38
CA GLY A 134 -19.96 -0.31 -9.98
C GLY A 134 -18.72 -0.14 -9.08
N GLY A 135 -17.59 0.34 -9.58
CA GLY A 135 -16.39 0.66 -8.80
C GLY A 135 -15.52 1.65 -9.58
N GLU A 136 -15.16 2.76 -8.94
CA GLU A 136 -14.31 3.80 -9.54
C GLU A 136 -12.94 3.20 -9.90
N ARG A 137 -12.73 2.81 -11.17
CA ARG A 137 -11.39 2.44 -11.66
C ARG A 137 -10.52 3.70 -11.73
N ARG A 138 -9.28 3.56 -11.30
CA ARG A 138 -8.33 4.67 -11.13
C ARG A 138 -7.03 4.37 -11.85
N THR A 139 -6.47 5.40 -12.45
CA THR A 139 -5.13 5.35 -13.06
C THR A 139 -4.06 5.57 -12.01
N LEU A 140 -2.92 4.90 -12.15
CA LEU A 140 -1.77 5.15 -11.28
C LEU A 140 -1.24 6.58 -11.48
N PRO A 141 -0.94 7.33 -10.40
CA PRO A 141 -0.34 8.66 -10.52
C PRO A 141 1.05 8.56 -11.15
N LYS A 142 1.47 9.61 -11.88
CA LYS A 142 2.83 9.67 -12.43
C LYS A 142 3.84 9.91 -11.32
N VAL A 143 4.83 9.01 -11.20
CA VAL A 143 5.95 9.15 -10.26
C VAL A 143 7.25 9.19 -11.05
N GLU A 144 7.97 10.31 -10.94
CA GLU A 144 9.28 10.48 -11.57
C GLU A 144 10.37 10.18 -10.54
N ILE A 145 11.13 9.10 -10.76
CA ILE A 145 12.27 8.72 -9.92
C ILE A 145 13.52 8.82 -10.80
N GLY A 146 14.46 9.67 -10.38
CA GLY A 146 15.73 9.87 -11.08
C GLY A 146 16.57 8.58 -11.15
N LYS A 147 17.44 8.48 -12.16
CA LYS A 147 18.29 7.28 -12.33
C LYS A 147 19.16 7.00 -11.10
N GLU A 148 19.78 8.04 -10.54
CA GLU A 148 20.61 7.95 -9.33
C GLU A 148 19.79 7.47 -8.11
N GLN A 149 18.56 7.94 -7.96
CA GLN A 149 17.66 7.50 -6.90
C GLN A 149 17.28 6.02 -7.06
N LYS A 150 17.00 5.57 -8.29
CA LYS A 150 16.72 4.15 -8.55
C LYS A 150 17.93 3.27 -8.23
N GLU A 151 19.13 3.72 -8.58
CA GLU A 151 20.37 2.97 -8.30
C GLU A 151 20.67 2.89 -6.80
N ALA A 152 20.52 4.00 -6.08
CA ALA A 152 20.64 4.02 -4.62
C ALA A 152 19.59 3.12 -3.94
N LEU A 153 18.35 3.10 -4.44
CA LEU A 153 17.31 2.23 -3.87
C LEU A 153 17.52 0.75 -4.19
N ARG A 154 18.20 0.42 -5.30
CA ARG A 154 18.59 -0.96 -5.61
C ARG A 154 19.70 -1.48 -4.70
N SER A 155 20.59 -0.61 -4.20
CA SER A 155 21.63 -0.99 -3.25
C SER A 155 21.10 -1.14 -1.82
N VAL A 156 19.97 -0.50 -1.50
CA VAL A 156 19.32 -0.58 -0.19
C VAL A 156 18.27 -1.70 -0.19
N GLY A 157 18.73 -2.92 -0.01
CA GLY A 157 17.88 -4.10 0.15
C GLY A 157 18.68 -5.38 -0.07
N GLY A 158 18.52 -6.38 0.80
CA GLY A 158 19.27 -7.65 0.74
C GLY A 158 19.06 -8.52 -0.52
N ARG A 159 18.42 -7.97 -1.56
CA ARG A 159 18.25 -8.58 -2.89
C ARG A 159 19.18 -7.96 -3.95
N GLY A 160 20.01 -6.96 -3.60
CA GLY A 160 21.00 -6.34 -4.48
C GLY A 160 22.23 -7.21 -4.80
N GLY A 161 22.10 -8.54 -4.75
CA GLY A 161 23.15 -9.44 -5.21
C GLY A 161 23.26 -9.36 -6.73
N SER A 162 24.16 -8.51 -7.23
CA SER A 162 24.64 -8.60 -8.59
C SER A 162 25.28 -9.99 -8.78
N SER A 163 24.64 -10.86 -9.54
CA SER A 163 25.35 -11.89 -10.32
C SER A 163 25.76 -11.29 -11.65
#